data_AF-A0A2K3PC39-F1
#
_entry.id   AF-A0A2K3PC39-F1
#
_cell.length_a   1.000
_cell.length_b   1.000
_cell.length_c   1.000
_cell.angle_alpha   90.00
_cell.angle_beta   90.00
_cell.angle_gamma   90.00
#
_symmetry.space_group_name_H-M   'P 1'
#
loop_
_entity.id
_entity.type
_entity.pdbx_description
1 polymer ?
#
loop_
_entity_poly.entity_id
_entity_poly.type
_entity_poly.pdbx_seq_one_letter_code
_entity_poly.pdbx_strand_id
1 'polypeptide(L)'
;MDGEAYAYLLSALAPEVSGPSALATKDPTERANMVLEQAERLDCKRYLTPKDIVDGSPNLNLAFVAQIFQHRNGLTADTKTMSFAEMMTDDVQTSREERCFRLWINSLGIATYVNNIFEDVRNGWVLLEVLDKVSPGSVNWKQATKPPIKMPFRKVENCNQVIKIGKDLNFSLVNIAGNDIVQGNKKLLLGTFISVCPTAFMWQLMRFTMLQLLKNLRSHSQGKEITDADILNWANKKVKKSGRASQMESFKDKNLSNGIFFLELLSAVESRVVNWSLVTKGETDDDKKLNSTYIISVARKLGCSIFLLPEDIIEVNQKMILTLTASIMYWSLQHSEESFTPEASPVASADGEHQTEFTTEVSNLAIDDVSENKPEDEGVSS
;
A
#
# COMPACT_ATOMS: atom_id res chain seq x y z
N MET A 1 4.95 30.86 21.13
CA MET A 1 5.10 31.79 20.00
C MET A 1 4.43 33.10 20.38
N ASP A 2 4.77 34.22 19.75
CA ASP A 2 4.28 35.57 20.13
C ASP A 2 3.14 36.09 19.24
N GLY A 3 2.81 35.41 18.14
CA GLY A 3 1.73 35.79 17.22
C GLY A 3 2.07 36.90 16.23
N GLU A 4 3.30 37.43 16.24
CA GLU A 4 3.70 38.55 15.36
C GLU A 4 3.72 38.14 13.89
N ALA A 5 4.25 36.95 13.60
CA ALA A 5 4.31 36.42 12.24
C ALA A 5 2.91 36.32 11.59
N TYR A 6 1.88 35.95 12.36
CA TYR A 6 0.51 35.90 11.85
C TYR A 6 -0.06 37.28 11.57
N ALA A 7 0.19 38.25 12.44
CA ALA A 7 -0.24 39.63 12.22
C ALA A 7 0.37 40.20 10.94
N TYR A 8 1.68 39.99 10.71
CA TYR A 8 2.33 40.38 9.45
C TYR A 8 1.77 39.64 8.22
N LEU A 9 1.54 38.32 8.34
CA LEU A 9 1.00 37.52 7.24
C LEU A 9 -0.40 38.00 6.82
N LEU A 10 -1.29 38.22 7.79
CA LEU A 10 -2.65 38.70 7.52
C LEU A 10 -2.64 40.13 6.96
N SER A 11 -1.77 41.01 7.48
CA SER A 11 -1.59 42.35 6.90
C SER A 11 -1.11 42.33 5.46
N ALA A 12 -0.28 41.35 5.07
CA ALA A 12 0.19 41.21 3.70
C ALA A 12 -0.87 40.61 2.76
N LEU A 13 -1.61 39.58 3.22
CA LEU A 13 -2.59 38.85 2.40
C LEU A 13 -3.94 39.56 2.30
N ALA A 14 -4.30 40.32 3.33
CA ALA A 14 -5.58 40.98 3.43
C ALA A 14 -5.48 42.28 4.26
N PRO A 15 -4.83 43.32 3.69
CA PRO A 15 -4.71 44.63 4.34
C PRO A 15 -6.07 45.29 4.63
N GLU A 16 -7.15 44.87 3.96
CA GLU A 16 -8.51 45.38 4.16
C GLU A 16 -9.17 44.92 5.47
N VAL A 17 -8.76 43.77 6.02
CA VAL A 17 -9.30 43.23 7.29
C VAL A 17 -8.31 43.34 8.44
N SER A 18 -7.03 43.54 8.12
CA SER A 18 -5.93 43.60 9.07
C SER A 18 -5.66 45.04 9.53
N GLY A 19 -6.08 45.38 10.74
CA GLY A 19 -5.78 46.68 11.35
C GLY A 19 -4.36 46.76 11.93
N PRO A 20 -3.73 47.95 12.01
CA PRO A 20 -2.38 48.14 12.58
C PRO A 20 -2.31 47.78 14.07
N SER A 21 -3.46 47.65 14.72
CA SER A 21 -3.58 47.38 16.16
C SER A 21 -2.92 46.06 16.57
N ALA A 22 -3.00 44.99 15.75
CA ALA A 22 -2.40 43.69 16.12
C ALA A 22 -0.86 43.74 16.17
N LEU A 23 -0.22 44.56 15.32
CA LEU A 23 1.22 44.76 15.31
C LEU A 23 1.71 45.67 16.45
N ALA A 24 0.83 46.53 16.97
CA ALA A 24 1.13 47.44 18.09
C ALA A 24 0.88 46.81 19.47
N THR A 25 0.09 45.73 19.55
CA THR A 25 -0.21 45.02 20.80
C THR A 25 1.04 44.34 21.35
N LYS A 26 1.34 44.58 22.64
CA LYS A 26 2.50 44.01 23.34
C LYS A 26 2.22 42.65 23.99
N ASP A 27 0.98 42.41 24.39
CA ASP A 27 0.60 41.14 25.01
C ASP A 27 0.39 40.05 23.94
N PRO A 28 1.13 38.92 24.00
CA PRO A 28 1.01 37.84 23.02
C PRO A 28 -0.39 37.20 22.96
N THR A 29 -1.11 37.15 24.09
CA THR A 29 -2.43 36.51 24.17
C THR A 29 -3.50 37.38 23.53
N GLU A 30 -3.45 38.68 23.82
CA GLU A 30 -4.28 39.70 23.18
C GLU A 30 -4.00 39.76 21.68
N ARG A 31 -2.72 39.73 21.29
CA ARG A 31 -2.31 39.68 19.87
C ARG A 31 -2.85 38.44 19.16
N ALA A 32 -2.76 37.27 19.78
CA ALA A 32 -3.30 36.03 19.23
C ALA A 32 -4.83 36.07 19.08
N ASN A 33 -5.56 36.69 20.02
CA ASN A 33 -7.00 36.93 19.89
C ASN A 33 -7.32 37.77 18.65
N MET A 34 -6.60 38.87 18.47
CA MET A 34 -6.82 39.77 17.33
C MET A 34 -6.51 39.10 15.99
N VAL A 35 -5.46 38.30 15.93
CA VAL A 35 -5.12 37.47 14.76
C VAL A 35 -6.25 36.50 14.41
N LEU A 36 -6.84 35.85 15.41
CA LEU A 36 -7.96 34.92 15.17
C LEU A 36 -9.21 35.64 14.68
N GLU A 37 -9.53 36.81 15.23
CA GLU A 37 -10.64 37.63 14.76
C GLU A 37 -10.42 38.14 13.33
N GLN A 38 -9.19 38.49 12.98
CA GLN A 38 -8.83 38.90 11.62
C GLN A 38 -8.95 37.72 10.63
N ALA A 39 -8.51 36.53 11.03
CA ALA A 39 -8.66 35.33 10.22
C ALA A 39 -10.13 34.91 10.03
N GLU A 40 -10.98 35.10 11.05
CA GLU A 40 -12.42 34.82 10.96
C GLU A 40 -13.10 35.72 9.91
N ARG A 41 -12.64 36.97 9.75
CA ARG A 41 -13.08 37.86 8.67
C ARG A 41 -12.64 37.41 7.28
N LEU A 42 -11.68 36.49 7.17
CA LEU A 42 -11.25 35.84 5.93
C LEU A 42 -11.96 34.51 5.68
N ASP A 43 -13.07 34.25 6.38
CA ASP A 43 -13.82 32.99 6.35
C ASP A 43 -12.99 31.77 6.81
N CYS A 44 -11.87 32.02 7.49
CA CYS A 44 -11.11 30.97 8.14
C CYS A 44 -11.84 30.55 9.42
N LYS A 45 -12.53 29.41 9.37
CA LYS A 45 -13.11 28.71 10.54
C LYS A 45 -12.16 28.69 11.74
N ARG A 46 -12.64 29.21 12.88
CA ARG A 46 -11.92 29.26 14.15
C ARG A 46 -11.91 27.89 14.85
N TYR A 47 -10.76 27.21 14.86
CA TYR A 47 -10.55 25.99 15.68
C TYR A 47 -9.36 26.09 16.63
N LEU A 48 -8.61 27.19 16.59
CA LEU A 48 -7.58 27.49 17.58
C LEU A 48 -8.09 28.46 18.63
N THR A 49 -7.54 28.31 19.83
CA THR A 49 -7.62 29.33 20.87
C THR A 49 -6.36 30.20 20.87
N PRO A 50 -6.41 31.42 21.43
CA PRO A 50 -5.23 32.28 21.59
C PRO A 50 -4.12 31.58 22.36
N LYS A 51 -4.51 30.75 23.33
CA LYS A 51 -3.58 29.95 24.13
C LYS A 51 -2.81 28.95 23.27
N ASP A 52 -3.43 28.29 22.29
CA ASP A 52 -2.76 27.34 21.40
C ASP A 52 -1.68 27.99 20.51
N ILE A 53 -1.88 29.27 20.17
CA ILE A 53 -0.91 30.09 19.45
C ILE A 53 0.24 30.47 20.38
N VAL A 54 -0.05 30.95 21.58
CA VAL A 54 0.97 31.37 22.56
C VAL A 54 1.80 30.18 23.03
N ASP A 55 1.15 29.06 23.35
CA ASP A 55 1.77 27.79 23.75
C ASP A 55 2.57 27.15 22.59
N GLY A 56 2.35 27.60 21.35
CA GLY A 56 3.14 27.19 20.19
C GLY A 56 2.88 25.76 19.74
N SER A 57 1.64 25.29 19.80
CA SER A 57 1.27 23.94 19.37
C SER A 57 1.54 23.74 17.87
N PRO A 58 2.48 22.86 17.46
CA PRO A 58 2.97 22.81 16.08
C PRO A 58 1.90 22.37 15.08
N ASN A 59 1.10 21.36 15.43
CA ASN A 59 0.06 20.84 14.52
C ASN A 59 -1.09 21.82 14.34
N LEU A 60 -1.51 22.49 15.41
CA LEU A 60 -2.60 23.47 15.36
C LEU A 60 -2.18 24.71 14.57
N ASN A 61 -0.97 25.22 14.81
CA ASN A 61 -0.42 26.36 14.08
C ASN A 61 -0.19 26.03 12.59
N LEU A 62 0.31 24.84 12.27
CA LEU A 62 0.46 24.40 10.87
C LEU A 62 -0.89 24.33 10.14
N ALA A 63 -1.90 23.73 10.79
CA ALA A 63 -3.25 23.70 10.24
C ALA A 63 -3.76 25.13 9.98
N PHE A 64 -3.52 26.06 10.91
CA PHE A 64 -3.98 27.45 10.80
C PHE A 64 -3.38 28.15 9.59
N VAL A 65 -2.07 28.03 9.42
CA VAL A 65 -1.37 28.58 8.25
C VAL A 65 -1.89 27.96 6.96
N ALA A 66 -2.10 26.64 6.92
CA ALA A 66 -2.63 25.95 5.75
C ALA A 66 -4.03 26.44 5.37
N GLN A 67 -4.86 26.73 6.36
CA GLN A 67 -6.20 27.28 6.15
C GLN A 67 -6.15 28.70 5.59
N ILE A 68 -5.31 29.58 6.16
CA ILE A 68 -5.10 30.94 5.62
C ILE A 68 -4.65 30.86 4.17
N PHE A 69 -3.70 29.99 3.85
CA PHE A 69 -3.21 29.78 2.49
C PHE A 69 -4.31 29.30 1.53
N GLN A 70 -5.20 28.41 1.97
CA GLN A 70 -6.29 27.89 1.15
C GLN A 70 -7.33 28.97 0.79
N HIS A 71 -7.59 29.92 1.69
CA HIS A 71 -8.55 31.01 1.45
C HIS A 71 -7.89 32.17 0.71
N ARG A 72 -6.63 32.50 1.04
CA ARG A 72 -5.84 33.54 0.37
C ARG A 72 -4.36 33.17 0.34
N ASN A 73 -3.88 32.76 -0.84
CA ASN A 73 -2.47 32.45 -1.06
C ASN A 73 -1.64 33.67 -1.51
N GLY A 74 -2.28 34.79 -1.88
CA GLY A 74 -1.60 36.03 -2.29
C GLY A 74 -0.79 35.91 -3.60
N LEU A 75 -1.01 34.86 -4.40
CA LEU A 75 -0.29 34.64 -5.65
C LEU A 75 -1.01 35.37 -6.80
N THR A 76 -0.31 36.26 -7.51
CA THR A 76 -0.81 36.84 -8.76
C THR A 76 -0.79 35.77 -9.86
N ALA A 77 -1.91 35.58 -10.54
CA ALA A 77 -1.98 34.70 -11.70
C ALA A 77 -1.34 35.38 -12.93
N ASP A 78 -0.03 35.64 -12.88
CA ASP A 78 0.75 36.02 -14.07
C ASP A 78 0.94 34.78 -14.96
N THR A 79 -0.17 34.35 -15.53
CA THR A 79 -0.25 33.30 -16.55
C THR A 79 0.07 33.94 -17.89
N LYS A 80 1.32 34.35 -18.10
CA LYS A 80 1.81 34.72 -19.43
C LYS A 80 3.04 33.90 -19.81
N THR A 81 2.83 33.17 -20.89
CA THR A 81 3.80 32.57 -21.82
C THR A 81 4.51 31.28 -21.42
N MET A 82 3.74 30.21 -21.20
CA MET A 82 3.95 28.92 -21.89
C MET A 82 2.57 28.28 -22.12
N SER A 83 2.36 27.64 -23.27
CA SER A 83 1.09 26.98 -23.61
C SER A 83 0.74 25.94 -22.54
N PHE A 84 -0.21 26.25 -21.66
CA PHE A 84 -0.73 25.36 -20.62
C PHE A 84 -1.20 24.01 -21.19
N ALA A 85 -1.64 24.00 -22.46
CA ALA A 85 -2.06 22.79 -23.16
C ALA A 85 -0.90 21.84 -23.52
N GLU A 86 0.32 22.34 -23.72
CA GLU A 86 1.50 21.52 -24.06
C GLU A 86 2.19 20.91 -22.84
N MET A 87 2.03 21.49 -21.65
CA MET A 87 2.51 20.89 -20.39
C MET A 87 1.56 19.81 -19.84
N MET A 88 0.25 19.93 -20.04
CA MET A 88 -0.75 19.11 -19.35
C MET A 88 -0.91 17.68 -19.89
N THR A 89 -0.66 17.40 -21.17
CA THR A 89 -0.93 16.06 -21.73
C THR A 89 0.09 15.01 -21.26
N ASP A 90 1.35 15.40 -21.13
CA ASP A 90 2.42 14.52 -20.62
C ASP A 90 2.41 14.46 -19.07
N ASP A 91 2.06 15.55 -18.38
CA ASP A 91 2.00 15.60 -16.91
C ASP A 91 0.83 14.79 -16.33
N VAL A 92 -0.34 14.75 -16.97
CA VAL A 92 -1.51 14.02 -16.42
C VAL A 92 -1.25 12.50 -16.41
N GLN A 93 -0.71 11.96 -17.50
CA GLN A 93 -0.37 10.54 -17.57
C GLN A 93 0.82 10.19 -16.67
N THR A 94 1.87 11.03 -16.68
CA THR A 94 3.03 10.89 -15.77
C THR A 94 2.60 10.98 -14.30
N SER A 95 1.64 11.85 -13.97
CA SER A 95 1.06 12.00 -12.63
C SER A 95 0.22 10.79 -12.22
N ARG A 96 -0.61 10.24 -13.13
CA ARG A 96 -1.38 9.01 -12.86
C ARG A 96 -0.44 7.82 -12.61
N GLU A 97 0.58 7.67 -13.44
CA GLU A 97 1.58 6.61 -13.30
C GLU A 97 2.41 6.78 -12.04
N GLU A 98 2.96 7.97 -11.77
CA GLU A 98 3.65 8.30 -10.51
C GLU A 98 2.83 7.89 -9.29
N ARG A 99 1.56 8.30 -9.27
CA ARG A 99 0.66 8.03 -8.15
C ARG A 99 0.40 6.54 -7.99
N CYS A 100 0.16 5.83 -9.10
CA CYS A 100 0.00 4.38 -9.12
C CYS A 100 1.21 3.67 -8.50
N PHE A 101 2.40 4.00 -8.98
CA PHE A 101 3.64 3.42 -8.50
C PHE A 101 3.93 3.75 -7.03
N ARG A 102 3.76 5.01 -6.63
CA ARG A 102 3.99 5.45 -5.25
C ARG A 102 3.06 4.74 -4.28
N LEU A 103 1.77 4.65 -4.60
CA LEU A 103 0.79 3.94 -3.78
C LEU A 103 1.10 2.44 -3.72
N TRP A 104 1.54 1.84 -4.83
CA TRP A 104 1.97 0.45 -4.86
C TRP A 104 3.17 0.19 -3.96
N ILE A 105 4.26 0.95 -4.11
CA ILE A 105 5.46 0.78 -3.29
C ILE A 105 5.13 0.93 -1.80
N ASN A 106 4.37 1.95 -1.43
CA ASN A 106 3.98 2.17 -0.04
C ASN A 106 3.06 1.05 0.52
N SER A 107 2.36 0.32 -0.36
CA SER A 107 1.54 -0.85 0.03
C SER A 107 2.31 -2.16 0.18
N LEU A 108 3.57 -2.24 -0.29
CA LEU A 108 4.40 -3.45 -0.15
C LEU A 108 4.94 -3.66 1.27
N GLY A 109 4.71 -2.69 2.18
CA GLY A 109 5.24 -2.73 3.54
C GLY A 109 6.76 -2.63 3.58
N ILE A 110 7.34 -1.77 2.73
CA ILE A 110 8.75 -1.38 2.81
C ILE A 110 8.97 -0.40 3.98
N ALA A 111 10.20 -0.31 4.48
CA ALA A 111 10.52 0.57 5.60
C ALA A 111 10.55 2.05 5.21
N THR A 112 10.89 2.37 3.95
CA THR A 112 10.97 3.74 3.46
C THR A 112 9.63 4.20 2.89
N TYR A 113 9.09 5.34 3.36
CA TYR A 113 7.89 5.93 2.77
C TYR A 113 8.25 6.79 1.56
N VAL A 114 7.61 6.53 0.41
CA VAL A 114 7.83 7.26 -0.84
C VAL A 114 6.82 8.41 -0.96
N ASN A 115 7.34 9.63 -1.09
CA ASN A 115 6.55 10.85 -1.31
C ASN A 115 6.59 11.29 -2.76
N ASN A 116 7.77 11.21 -3.39
CA ASN A 116 7.96 11.53 -4.80
C ASN A 116 8.87 10.48 -5.42
N ILE A 117 8.29 9.66 -6.31
CA ILE A 117 9.03 8.54 -6.87
C ILE A 117 10.25 8.96 -7.68
N PHE A 118 10.23 10.13 -8.33
CA PHE A 118 11.32 10.56 -9.19
C PHE A 118 12.55 11.03 -8.40
N GLU A 119 12.37 11.44 -7.14
CA GLU A 119 13.46 11.88 -6.27
C GLU A 119 13.87 10.78 -5.29
N ASP A 120 12.91 10.10 -4.67
CA ASP A 120 13.16 9.17 -3.57
C ASP A 120 13.88 7.89 -4.03
N VAL A 121 13.72 7.50 -5.31
CA VAL A 121 14.37 6.30 -5.88
C VAL A 121 15.79 6.54 -6.38
N ARG A 122 16.25 7.80 -6.48
CA ARG A 122 17.53 8.16 -7.12
C ARG A 122 18.76 7.62 -6.39
N ASN A 123 18.63 7.28 -5.12
CA ASN A 123 19.70 6.67 -4.34
C ASN A 123 19.75 5.14 -4.47
N GLY A 124 18.80 4.54 -5.21
CA GLY A 124 18.67 3.10 -5.44
C GLY A 124 18.13 2.30 -4.25
N TRP A 125 18.05 2.86 -3.04
CA TRP A 125 17.68 2.13 -1.83
C TRP A 125 16.25 1.61 -1.87
N VAL A 126 15.29 2.49 -2.21
CA VAL A 126 13.87 2.12 -2.33
C VAL A 126 13.68 0.99 -3.34
N LEU A 127 14.38 1.05 -4.48
CA LEU A 127 14.29 0.02 -5.52
C LEU A 127 14.83 -1.32 -5.04
N LEU A 128 15.91 -1.33 -4.24
CA LEU A 128 16.41 -2.54 -3.60
C LEU A 128 15.40 -3.11 -2.59
N GLU A 129 14.79 -2.27 -1.74
CA GLU A 129 13.75 -2.73 -0.80
C GLU A 129 12.57 -3.38 -1.53
N VAL A 130 12.11 -2.76 -2.63
CA VAL A 130 11.03 -3.31 -3.46
C VAL A 130 11.46 -4.63 -4.10
N LEU A 131 12.68 -4.74 -4.64
CA LEU A 131 13.21 -5.97 -5.23
C LEU A 131 13.28 -7.12 -4.21
N ASP A 132 13.70 -6.85 -2.98
CA ASP A 132 13.76 -7.87 -1.93
C ASP A 132 12.35 -8.32 -1.47
N LYS A 133 11.36 -7.42 -1.51
CA LYS A 133 9.95 -7.80 -1.26
C LYS A 133 9.36 -8.63 -2.38
N VAL A 134 9.63 -8.28 -3.63
CA VAL A 134 9.08 -8.95 -4.81
C VAL A 134 9.79 -10.28 -5.10
N SER A 135 11.11 -10.33 -4.87
CA SER A 135 11.93 -11.52 -5.02
C SER A 135 12.87 -11.65 -3.82
N PRO A 136 12.42 -12.28 -2.72
CA PRO A 136 13.21 -12.45 -1.51
C PRO A 136 14.56 -13.11 -1.80
N GLY A 137 15.65 -12.52 -1.27
CA GLY A 137 17.01 -13.02 -1.47
C GLY A 137 17.68 -12.61 -2.78
N SER A 138 17.02 -11.79 -3.60
CA SER A 138 17.64 -11.21 -4.80
C SER A 138 18.66 -10.10 -4.49
N VAL A 139 18.48 -9.42 -3.34
CA VAL A 139 19.32 -8.30 -2.95
C VAL A 139 20.46 -8.74 -2.03
N ASN A 140 21.69 -8.39 -2.41
CA ASN A 140 22.85 -8.51 -1.55
C ASN A 140 23.03 -7.24 -0.72
N TRP A 141 22.45 -7.23 0.48
CA TRP A 141 22.51 -6.10 1.41
C TRP A 141 23.93 -5.75 1.90
N LYS A 142 24.92 -6.65 1.76
CA LYS A 142 26.32 -6.36 2.09
C LYS A 142 26.98 -5.39 1.10
N GLN A 143 26.46 -5.33 -0.13
CA GLN A 143 26.94 -4.45 -1.19
C GLN A 143 26.09 -3.17 -1.32
N ALA A 144 24.96 -3.10 -0.60
CA ALA A 144 24.05 -1.96 -0.61
C ALA A 144 24.42 -0.94 0.48
N THR A 145 24.36 0.34 0.15
CA THR A 145 24.59 1.45 1.10
C THR A 145 23.27 2.07 1.53
N LYS A 146 22.98 2.05 2.83
CA LYS A 146 21.77 2.65 3.41
C LYS A 146 21.84 4.19 3.43
N PRO A 147 20.74 4.91 3.12
CA PRO A 147 20.65 6.36 3.30
C PRO A 147 20.86 6.83 4.74
N PRO A 148 21.36 8.07 4.97
CA PRO A 148 21.68 9.10 3.99
C PRO A 148 23.04 8.89 3.28
N ILE A 149 23.03 8.90 1.94
CA ILE A 149 24.23 8.66 1.11
C ILE A 149 24.85 9.99 0.68
N LYS A 150 26.00 10.35 1.28
CA LYS A 150 26.77 11.55 0.92
C LYS A 150 27.60 11.37 -0.36
N MET A 151 28.19 10.20 -0.56
CA MET A 151 29.10 9.94 -1.68
C MET A 151 28.33 9.52 -2.94
N PRO A 152 28.45 10.25 -4.08
CA PRO A 152 27.70 9.93 -5.30
C PRO A 152 27.92 8.52 -5.84
N PHE A 153 29.15 8.00 -5.76
CA PHE A 153 29.46 6.65 -6.27
C PHE A 153 28.67 5.54 -5.56
N ARG A 154 28.37 5.70 -4.27
CA ARG A 154 27.55 4.74 -3.49
C ARG A 154 26.11 4.67 -3.99
N LYS A 155 25.56 5.80 -4.48
CA LYS A 155 24.23 5.82 -5.14
C LYS A 155 24.28 5.00 -6.43
N VAL A 156 25.34 5.18 -7.22
CA VAL A 156 25.55 4.45 -8.48
C VAL A 156 25.75 2.95 -8.22
N GLU A 157 26.47 2.56 -7.16
CA GLU A 157 26.62 1.16 -6.74
C GLU A 157 25.26 0.50 -6.46
N ASN A 158 24.41 1.14 -5.64
CA ASN A 158 23.06 0.66 -5.36
C ASN A 158 22.24 0.52 -6.66
N CYS A 159 22.24 1.54 -7.51
CA CYS A 159 21.49 1.53 -8.77
C CYS A 159 22.03 0.49 -9.76
N ASN A 160 23.34 0.24 -9.80
CA ASN A 160 23.92 -0.83 -10.63
C ASN A 160 23.47 -2.21 -10.16
N GLN A 161 23.36 -2.43 -8.85
CA GLN A 161 22.81 -3.65 -8.29
C GLN A 161 21.35 -3.85 -8.70
N VAL A 162 20.52 -2.79 -8.64
CA VAL A 162 19.13 -2.80 -9.11
C VAL A 162 19.03 -3.26 -10.58
N ILE A 163 19.85 -2.68 -11.46
CA ILE A 163 19.87 -3.04 -12.89
C ILE A 163 20.33 -4.48 -13.09
N LYS A 164 21.34 -4.94 -12.34
CA LYS A 164 21.83 -6.32 -12.40
C LYS A 164 20.71 -7.31 -12.05
N ILE A 165 20.05 -7.10 -10.91
CA ILE A 165 18.93 -7.94 -10.48
C ILE A 165 17.80 -7.90 -11.51
N GLY A 166 17.48 -6.73 -12.06
CA GLY A 166 16.49 -6.60 -13.13
C GLY A 166 16.81 -7.44 -14.37
N LYS A 167 18.08 -7.47 -14.79
CA LYS A 167 18.54 -8.33 -15.91
C LYS A 167 18.44 -9.81 -15.56
N ASP A 168 18.80 -10.20 -14.33
CA ASP A 168 18.66 -11.58 -13.85
C ASP A 168 17.18 -12.02 -13.81
N LEU A 169 16.27 -11.09 -13.56
CA LEU A 169 14.81 -11.28 -13.64
C LEU A 169 14.25 -11.20 -15.08
N ASN A 170 15.12 -11.13 -16.10
CA ASN A 170 14.79 -11.01 -17.52
C ASN A 170 14.02 -9.72 -17.90
N PHE A 171 14.27 -8.61 -17.20
CA PHE A 171 13.71 -7.32 -17.61
C PHE A 171 14.44 -6.79 -18.85
N SER A 172 13.67 -6.19 -19.75
CA SER A 172 14.21 -5.47 -20.91
C SER A 172 14.82 -4.15 -20.43
N LEU A 173 16.13 -4.20 -20.14
CA LEU A 173 16.95 -3.07 -19.69
C LEU A 173 18.10 -2.81 -20.66
N VAL A 174 17.77 -2.71 -21.96
CA VAL A 174 18.75 -2.44 -23.02
C VAL A 174 19.21 -0.99 -22.91
N ASN A 175 20.53 -0.76 -22.88
CA ASN A 175 21.15 0.57 -22.78
C ASN A 175 20.80 1.37 -21.50
N ILE A 176 20.41 0.71 -20.41
CA ILE A 176 20.18 1.35 -19.11
C ILE A 176 21.30 1.00 -18.13
N ALA A 177 21.87 2.01 -17.49
CA ALA A 177 22.90 1.91 -16.45
C ALA A 177 22.42 2.50 -15.11
N GLY A 178 23.10 2.16 -14.01
CA GLY A 178 22.74 2.68 -12.69
C GLY A 178 22.83 4.21 -12.58
N ASN A 179 23.73 4.83 -13.36
CA ASN A 179 23.86 6.29 -13.39
C ASN A 179 22.61 7.00 -13.95
N ASP A 180 21.85 6.35 -14.85
CA ASP A 180 20.61 6.92 -15.41
C ASP A 180 19.54 7.09 -14.32
N ILE A 181 19.47 6.15 -13.36
CA ILE A 181 18.59 6.22 -12.19
C ILE A 181 19.03 7.36 -11.26
N VAL A 182 20.33 7.48 -10.99
CA VAL A 182 20.87 8.53 -10.12
C VAL A 182 20.62 9.92 -10.68
N GLN A 183 20.75 10.08 -12.00
CA GLN A 183 20.48 11.35 -12.67
C GLN A 183 19.00 11.72 -12.68
N GLY A 184 18.09 10.77 -12.42
CA GLY A 184 16.65 11.02 -12.48
C GLY A 184 16.22 11.51 -13.86
N ASN A 185 16.90 11.03 -14.92
CA ASN A 185 16.70 11.57 -16.25
C ASN A 185 15.30 11.20 -16.76
N LYS A 186 14.42 12.20 -16.80
CA LYS A 186 13.05 12.07 -17.32
C LYS A 186 13.01 11.75 -18.84
N LYS A 187 14.14 11.85 -19.56
CA LYS A 187 14.16 12.05 -21.03
C LYS A 187 15.12 11.19 -21.89
N LEU A 188 15.60 10.05 -21.42
CA LEU A 188 16.18 9.02 -22.32
C LEU A 188 15.17 7.87 -22.47
N LEU A 189 14.52 7.56 -23.60
CA LEU A 189 14.69 7.90 -25.02
C LEU A 189 13.29 8.00 -25.67
N LEU A 190 12.99 9.12 -26.33
CA LEU A 190 11.91 9.17 -27.31
C LEU A 190 12.42 8.49 -28.59
N GLY A 191 11.95 7.28 -28.89
CA GLY A 191 12.29 6.56 -30.11
C GLY A 191 12.18 5.06 -29.95
N THR A 192 10.96 4.54 -30.09
CA THR A 192 10.58 3.11 -30.06
C THR A 192 10.70 2.37 -28.72
N PHE A 193 9.52 2.08 -28.15
CA PHE A 193 9.18 1.18 -27.04
C PHE A 193 9.45 1.64 -25.59
N ILE A 194 8.40 2.29 -25.06
CA ILE A 194 7.91 2.32 -23.66
C ILE A 194 8.55 3.36 -22.72
N SER A 195 7.70 4.31 -22.34
CA SER A 195 7.95 5.51 -21.54
C SER A 195 8.79 5.31 -20.26
N VAL A 196 9.65 6.32 -20.04
CA VAL A 196 10.33 6.75 -18.81
C VAL A 196 11.06 5.63 -18.04
N CYS A 197 12.39 5.55 -18.16
CA CYS A 197 13.25 4.52 -17.57
C CYS A 197 12.88 4.00 -16.14
N PRO A 198 12.58 4.85 -15.12
CA PRO A 198 12.09 4.35 -13.83
C PRO A 198 10.67 3.77 -13.92
N THR A 199 9.75 4.38 -14.67
CA THR A 199 8.40 3.83 -14.85
C THR A 199 8.41 2.55 -15.68
N ALA A 200 9.32 2.39 -16.65
CA ALA A 200 9.52 1.14 -17.38
C ALA A 200 10.06 0.02 -16.47
N PHE A 201 11.06 0.31 -15.63
CA PHE A 201 11.56 -0.66 -14.65
C PHE A 201 10.47 -1.02 -13.63
N MET A 202 9.77 -0.02 -13.09
CA MET A 202 8.72 -0.21 -12.09
C MET A 202 7.50 -0.91 -12.69
N TRP A 203 7.11 -0.60 -13.93
CA TRP A 203 6.06 -1.32 -14.65
C TRP A 203 6.45 -2.78 -14.91
N GLN A 204 7.71 -3.03 -15.31
CA GLN A 204 8.20 -4.40 -15.48
C GLN A 204 8.21 -5.16 -14.16
N LEU A 205 8.56 -4.48 -13.05
CA LEU A 205 8.56 -5.07 -11.72
C LEU A 205 7.14 -5.35 -11.20
N MET A 206 6.19 -4.45 -11.45
CA MET A 206 4.77 -4.66 -11.15
C MET A 206 4.18 -5.79 -11.98
N ARG A 207 4.49 -5.83 -13.29
CA ARG A 207 4.11 -6.92 -14.18
C ARG A 207 4.70 -8.23 -13.70
N PHE A 208 5.97 -8.25 -13.30
CA PHE A 208 6.61 -9.43 -12.75
C PHE A 208 5.92 -9.89 -11.47
N THR A 209 5.63 -8.97 -10.54
CA THR A 209 4.89 -9.26 -9.30
C THR A 209 3.53 -9.88 -9.60
N MET A 210 2.79 -9.33 -10.57
CA MET A 210 1.52 -9.87 -11.02
C MET A 210 1.65 -11.26 -11.64
N LEU A 211 2.67 -11.48 -12.49
CA LEU A 211 2.94 -12.79 -13.08
C LEU A 211 3.38 -13.81 -12.02
N GLN A 212 4.13 -13.41 -11.00
CA GLN A 212 4.51 -14.26 -9.88
C GLN A 212 3.30 -14.61 -9.02
N LEU A 213 2.43 -13.65 -8.73
CA LEU A 213 1.15 -13.90 -8.06
C LEU A 213 0.32 -14.95 -8.84
N LEU A 214 0.19 -14.77 -10.15
CA LEU A 214 -0.50 -15.74 -11.00
C LEU A 214 0.21 -17.10 -11.05
N LYS A 215 1.54 -17.15 -11.01
CA LYS A 215 2.30 -18.41 -10.95
C LYS A 215 2.13 -19.12 -9.61
N ASN A 216 2.17 -18.39 -8.50
CA ASN A 216 1.96 -18.94 -7.15
C ASN A 216 0.53 -19.48 -7.00
N LEU A 217 -0.45 -18.79 -7.58
CA LEU A 217 -1.81 -19.32 -7.72
C LEU A 217 -1.82 -20.65 -8.49
N ARG A 218 -1.07 -20.77 -9.59
CA ARG A 218 -0.96 -22.02 -10.38
C ARG A 218 -0.26 -23.15 -9.62
N SER A 219 0.69 -22.86 -8.73
CA SER A 219 1.31 -23.90 -7.90
C SER A 219 0.36 -24.40 -6.80
N HIS A 220 -0.47 -23.51 -6.24
CA HIS A 220 -1.47 -23.87 -5.22
C HIS A 220 -2.59 -24.75 -5.76
N SER A 221 -2.85 -24.73 -7.08
CA SER A 221 -3.88 -25.55 -7.75
C SER A 221 -3.40 -26.92 -8.22
N GLN A 222 -2.38 -27.51 -7.58
CA GLN A 222 -1.89 -28.87 -7.87
C GLN A 222 -1.57 -29.10 -9.37
N GLY A 223 -0.93 -28.14 -10.03
CA GLY A 223 -0.48 -28.29 -11.42
C GLY A 223 -1.54 -28.03 -12.50
N LYS A 224 -2.76 -27.63 -12.13
CA LYS A 224 -3.75 -27.13 -13.09
C LYS A 224 -3.45 -25.67 -13.43
N GLU A 225 -3.24 -25.35 -14.70
CA GLU A 225 -3.10 -23.96 -15.14
C GLU A 225 -4.37 -23.17 -14.83
N ILE A 226 -4.29 -22.22 -13.89
CA ILE A 226 -5.35 -21.25 -13.64
C ILE A 226 -5.35 -20.24 -14.78
N THR A 227 -6.42 -20.24 -15.56
CA THR A 227 -6.70 -19.28 -16.63
C THR A 227 -7.47 -18.08 -16.09
N ASP A 228 -7.53 -16.99 -16.87
CA ASP A 228 -8.37 -15.83 -16.56
C ASP A 228 -9.84 -16.22 -16.33
N ALA A 229 -10.32 -17.23 -17.07
CA ALA A 229 -11.67 -17.77 -16.91
C ALA A 229 -11.87 -18.49 -15.56
N ASP A 230 -10.84 -19.15 -15.04
CA ASP A 230 -10.91 -19.80 -13.72
C ASP A 230 -11.03 -18.77 -12.60
N ILE A 231 -10.30 -17.66 -12.70
CA ILE A 231 -10.36 -16.55 -11.73
C ILE A 231 -11.77 -15.92 -11.75
N LEU A 232 -12.33 -15.70 -12.95
CA LEU A 232 -13.69 -15.18 -13.12
C LEU A 232 -14.74 -16.13 -12.52
N ASN A 233 -14.63 -17.42 -12.84
CA ASN A 233 -15.53 -18.44 -12.33
C ASN A 233 -15.44 -18.58 -10.81
N TRP A 234 -14.24 -18.49 -10.25
CA TRP A 234 -14.02 -18.50 -8.80
C TRP A 234 -14.72 -17.31 -8.14
N ALA A 235 -14.54 -16.10 -8.65
CA ALA A 235 -15.13 -14.89 -8.08
C ALA A 235 -16.67 -14.96 -8.07
N ASN A 236 -17.27 -15.34 -9.20
CA ASN A 236 -18.72 -15.54 -9.30
C ASN A 236 -19.24 -16.63 -8.36
N LYS A 237 -18.53 -17.75 -8.23
CA LYS A 237 -18.89 -18.83 -7.29
C LYS A 237 -18.79 -18.37 -5.85
N LYS A 238 -17.76 -17.59 -5.48
CA LYS A 238 -17.56 -17.09 -4.12
C LYS A 238 -18.67 -16.11 -3.72
N VAL A 239 -19.01 -15.16 -4.59
CA VAL A 239 -20.11 -14.21 -4.37
C VAL A 239 -21.45 -14.94 -4.26
N LYS A 240 -21.73 -15.89 -5.17
CA LYS A 240 -22.97 -16.70 -5.13
C LYS A 240 -23.10 -17.51 -3.83
N LYS A 241 -22.00 -18.06 -3.29
CA LYS A 241 -22.00 -18.78 -2.00
C LYS A 241 -22.34 -17.88 -0.82
N SER A 242 -22.07 -16.57 -0.91
CA SER A 242 -22.44 -15.60 0.13
C SER A 242 -23.92 -15.16 0.09
N GLY A 243 -24.71 -15.72 -0.83
CA GLY A 243 -26.13 -15.39 -1.00
C GLY A 243 -26.40 -14.12 -1.82
N ARG A 244 -25.38 -13.58 -2.49
CA ARG A 244 -25.50 -12.41 -3.36
C ARG A 244 -25.71 -12.80 -4.82
N ALA A 245 -26.44 -11.95 -5.55
CA ALA A 245 -26.85 -12.21 -6.93
C ALA A 245 -25.92 -11.59 -7.98
N SER A 246 -25.02 -10.68 -7.60
CA SER A 246 -24.13 -10.02 -8.55
C SER A 246 -23.16 -11.02 -9.18
N GLN A 247 -23.01 -10.93 -10.51
CA GLN A 247 -22.08 -11.74 -11.28
C GLN A 247 -21.37 -10.87 -12.30
N MET A 248 -20.13 -11.24 -12.63
CA MET A 248 -19.40 -10.67 -13.76
C MET A 248 -19.41 -11.66 -14.94
N GLU A 249 -19.71 -11.21 -16.15
CA GLU A 249 -19.56 -12.05 -17.35
C GLU A 249 -18.14 -12.01 -17.90
N SER A 250 -17.46 -10.86 -17.76
CA SER A 250 -16.09 -10.67 -18.17
C SER A 250 -15.42 -9.58 -17.33
N PHE A 251 -14.09 -9.52 -17.32
CA PHE A 251 -13.35 -8.41 -16.72
C PHE A 251 -13.48 -7.08 -17.47
N LYS A 252 -14.31 -7.03 -18.53
CA LYS A 252 -14.65 -5.81 -19.30
C LYS A 252 -16.09 -5.36 -19.05
N ASP A 253 -16.82 -6.03 -18.17
CA ASP A 253 -18.22 -5.72 -17.90
C ASP A 253 -18.36 -4.31 -17.30
N LYS A 254 -19.13 -3.44 -17.96
CA LYS A 254 -19.36 -2.06 -17.52
C LYS A 254 -20.05 -1.98 -16.17
N ASN A 255 -20.79 -3.01 -15.77
CA ASN A 255 -21.43 -3.08 -14.46
C ASN A 255 -20.41 -3.09 -13.32
N LEU A 256 -19.16 -3.48 -13.58
CA LEU A 256 -18.08 -3.44 -12.59
C LEU A 256 -17.71 -2.02 -12.14
N SER A 257 -18.05 -1.00 -12.94
CA SER A 257 -17.75 0.41 -12.63
C SER A 257 -18.47 0.94 -11.38
N ASN A 258 -19.58 0.31 -10.96
CA ASN A 258 -20.29 0.67 -9.72
C ASN A 258 -19.57 0.19 -8.45
N GLY A 259 -18.61 -0.73 -8.57
CA GLY A 259 -17.83 -1.29 -7.46
C GLY A 259 -18.57 -2.31 -6.59
N ILE A 260 -19.88 -2.49 -6.75
CA ILE A 260 -20.71 -3.36 -5.88
C ILE A 260 -20.22 -4.80 -5.90
N PHE A 261 -19.89 -5.32 -7.09
CA PHE A 261 -19.39 -6.68 -7.24
C PHE A 261 -18.13 -6.93 -6.40
N PHE A 262 -17.17 -6.00 -6.41
CA PHE A 262 -15.93 -6.16 -5.64
C PHE A 262 -16.16 -6.06 -4.14
N LEU A 263 -17.07 -5.20 -3.70
CA LEU A 263 -17.45 -5.10 -2.29
C LEU A 263 -18.14 -6.38 -1.80
N GLU A 264 -19.04 -6.95 -2.61
CA GLU A 264 -19.64 -8.24 -2.32
C GLU A 264 -18.60 -9.37 -2.32
N LEU A 265 -17.65 -9.37 -3.25
CA LEU A 265 -16.55 -10.34 -3.28
C LEU A 265 -15.66 -10.23 -2.03
N LEU A 266 -15.26 -9.02 -1.65
CA LEU A 266 -14.46 -8.77 -0.44
C LEU A 266 -15.21 -9.21 0.82
N SER A 267 -16.50 -8.89 0.92
CA SER A 267 -17.37 -9.33 2.00
C SER A 267 -17.59 -10.85 2.02
N ALA A 268 -17.57 -11.51 0.85
CA ALA A 268 -17.68 -12.97 0.75
C ALA A 268 -16.38 -13.68 1.14
N VAL A 269 -15.24 -12.99 0.99
CA VAL A 269 -13.92 -13.49 1.37
C VAL A 269 -13.69 -13.30 2.88
N GLU A 270 -14.01 -12.13 3.41
CA GLU A 270 -13.97 -11.85 4.85
C GLU A 270 -15.17 -10.95 5.21
N SER A 271 -16.09 -11.48 6.01
CA SER A 271 -17.35 -10.79 6.32
C SER A 271 -17.19 -9.49 7.10
N ARG A 272 -16.08 -9.33 7.85
CA ARG A 272 -15.88 -8.21 8.78
C ARG A 272 -15.21 -6.98 8.16
N VAL A 273 -14.70 -7.06 6.92
CA VAL A 273 -13.91 -5.96 6.34
C VAL A 273 -14.72 -4.92 5.58
N VAL A 274 -15.95 -5.24 5.19
CA VAL A 274 -16.84 -4.32 4.46
C VAL A 274 -17.91 -3.78 5.39
N ASN A 275 -17.91 -2.47 5.60
CA ASN A 275 -19.00 -1.75 6.24
C ASN A 275 -19.96 -1.22 5.17
N TRP A 276 -21.11 -1.89 5.06
CA TRP A 276 -22.16 -1.56 4.11
C TRP A 276 -22.80 -0.18 4.31
N SER A 277 -22.63 0.47 5.47
CA SER A 277 -23.12 1.85 5.67
C SER A 277 -22.34 2.91 4.87
N LEU A 278 -21.12 2.58 4.43
CA LEU A 278 -20.27 3.46 3.65
C LEU A 278 -20.42 3.23 2.13
N VAL A 279 -21.14 2.18 1.74
CA VAL A 279 -21.29 1.75 0.34
C VAL A 279 -22.44 2.52 -0.30
N THR A 280 -22.18 3.14 -1.44
CA THR A 280 -23.19 3.85 -2.24
C THR A 280 -23.71 2.95 -3.37
N LYS A 281 -24.77 3.37 -4.07
CA LYS A 281 -25.33 2.59 -5.19
C LYS A 281 -24.44 2.57 -6.45
N GLY A 282 -23.47 3.48 -6.56
CA GLY A 282 -22.58 3.57 -7.72
C GLY A 282 -23.28 4.08 -9.00
N GLU A 283 -24.32 4.91 -8.86
CA GLU A 283 -25.06 5.49 -9.99
C GLU A 283 -24.33 6.73 -10.53
N THR A 284 -23.92 7.64 -9.64
CA THR A 284 -23.18 8.86 -10.00
C THR A 284 -21.67 8.62 -10.06
N ASP A 285 -20.93 9.50 -10.74
CA ASP A 285 -19.46 9.36 -10.83
C ASP A 285 -18.79 9.54 -9.46
N ASP A 286 -19.34 10.41 -8.60
CA ASP A 286 -18.88 10.57 -7.22
C ASP A 286 -19.12 9.28 -6.41
N ASP A 287 -20.29 8.66 -6.54
CA ASP A 287 -20.60 7.39 -5.89
C ASP A 287 -19.61 6.28 -6.30
N LYS A 288 -19.36 6.15 -7.61
CA LYS A 288 -18.41 5.17 -8.15
C LYS A 288 -17.01 5.42 -7.62
N LYS A 289 -16.61 6.69 -7.49
CA LYS A 289 -15.31 7.08 -6.94
C LYS A 289 -15.18 6.76 -5.45
N LEU A 290 -16.23 7.00 -4.66
CA LEU A 290 -16.28 6.60 -3.25
C LEU A 290 -16.15 5.09 -3.11
N ASN A 291 -16.97 4.31 -3.83
CA ASN A 291 -16.93 2.85 -3.80
C ASN A 291 -15.55 2.32 -4.24
N SER A 292 -15.00 2.84 -5.33
CA SER A 292 -13.69 2.42 -5.86
C SER A 292 -12.54 2.71 -4.89
N THR A 293 -12.55 3.87 -4.25
CA THR A 293 -11.57 4.23 -3.21
C THR A 293 -11.71 3.29 -1.99
N TYR A 294 -12.94 2.96 -1.63
CA TYR A 294 -13.22 2.05 -0.52
C TYR A 294 -12.75 0.63 -0.80
N ILE A 295 -13.02 0.09 -1.99
CA ILE A 295 -12.56 -1.24 -2.45
C ILE A 295 -11.05 -1.36 -2.31
N ILE A 296 -10.30 -0.37 -2.81
CA ILE A 296 -8.84 -0.37 -2.75
C ILE A 296 -8.35 -0.37 -1.30
N SER A 297 -8.98 0.44 -0.45
CA SER A 297 -8.62 0.53 0.98
C SER A 297 -8.86 -0.80 1.70
N VAL A 298 -10.00 -1.45 1.45
CA VAL A 298 -10.35 -2.75 2.04
C VAL A 298 -9.44 -3.87 1.54
N ALA A 299 -9.20 -3.94 0.23
CA ALA A 299 -8.32 -4.94 -0.35
C ALA A 299 -6.88 -4.82 0.18
N ARG A 300 -6.36 -3.59 0.33
CA ARG A 300 -5.05 -3.36 0.97
C ARG A 300 -5.04 -3.73 2.44
N LYS A 301 -6.13 -3.48 3.18
CA LYS A 301 -6.27 -3.89 4.58
C LYS A 301 -6.25 -5.42 4.75
N LEU A 302 -6.79 -6.16 3.79
CA LEU A 302 -6.64 -7.61 3.74
C LEU A 302 -5.19 -8.05 3.47
N GLY A 303 -4.34 -7.19 2.93
CA GLY A 303 -2.97 -7.52 2.54
C GLY A 303 -2.82 -7.85 1.05
N CYS A 304 -3.83 -7.54 0.22
CA CYS A 304 -3.68 -7.63 -1.23
C CYS A 304 -2.70 -6.54 -1.70
N SER A 305 -1.57 -6.96 -2.29
CA SER A 305 -0.62 -6.04 -2.93
C SER A 305 -1.15 -5.58 -4.28
N ILE A 306 -1.97 -4.53 -4.24
CA ILE A 306 -2.64 -3.98 -5.42
C ILE A 306 -2.22 -2.54 -5.71
N PHE A 307 -2.15 -2.24 -7.00
CA PHE A 307 -1.66 -0.96 -7.51
C PHE A 307 -2.67 -0.20 -8.36
N LEU A 308 -3.88 -0.72 -8.52
CA LEU A 308 -4.93 -0.02 -9.23
C LEU A 308 -5.32 1.28 -8.52
N LEU A 309 -5.72 2.25 -9.33
CA LEU A 309 -6.32 3.50 -8.89
C LEU A 309 -7.85 3.41 -8.97
N PRO A 310 -8.59 4.26 -8.24
CA PRO A 310 -10.06 4.27 -8.33
C PRO A 310 -10.56 4.40 -9.78
N GLU A 311 -9.89 5.21 -10.58
CA GLU A 311 -10.20 5.43 -11.99
C GLU A 311 -10.09 4.15 -12.83
N ASP A 312 -9.21 3.20 -12.47
CA ASP A 312 -9.09 1.92 -13.18
C ASP A 312 -10.32 1.02 -12.98
N ILE A 313 -11.03 1.15 -11.84
CA ILE A 313 -12.29 0.45 -11.58
C ILE A 313 -13.43 1.13 -12.34
N ILE A 314 -13.50 2.46 -12.28
CA ILE A 314 -14.54 3.26 -12.93
C ILE A 314 -14.49 3.08 -14.46
N GLU A 315 -13.29 3.12 -15.05
CA GLU A 315 -13.04 2.94 -16.49
C GLU A 315 -13.09 1.46 -16.92
N VAL A 316 -13.18 0.52 -15.95
CA VAL A 316 -13.16 -0.93 -16.17
C VAL A 316 -11.92 -1.38 -16.96
N ASN A 317 -10.74 -1.03 -16.44
CA ASN A 317 -9.47 -1.47 -17.01
C ASN A 317 -9.27 -2.97 -16.74
N GLN A 318 -9.57 -3.80 -17.75
CA GLN A 318 -9.54 -5.27 -17.69
C GLN A 318 -8.30 -5.86 -16.98
N LYS A 319 -7.11 -5.29 -17.21
CA LYS A 319 -5.86 -5.83 -16.65
C LYS A 319 -5.76 -5.55 -15.15
N MET A 320 -6.20 -4.38 -14.73
CA MET A 320 -6.23 -3.97 -13.33
C MET A 320 -7.30 -4.73 -12.56
N ILE A 321 -8.47 -4.91 -13.17
CA ILE A 321 -9.57 -5.70 -12.61
C ILE A 321 -9.19 -7.18 -12.42
N LEU A 322 -8.55 -7.79 -13.43
CA LEU A 322 -8.02 -9.14 -13.34
C LEU A 322 -7.03 -9.26 -12.18
N THR A 323 -6.10 -8.30 -12.07
CA THR A 323 -5.08 -8.27 -11.01
C THR A 323 -5.70 -8.13 -9.62
N LEU A 324 -6.71 -7.26 -9.46
CA LEU A 324 -7.47 -7.12 -8.21
C LEU A 324 -8.12 -8.45 -7.82
N THR A 325 -8.84 -9.07 -8.75
CA THR A 325 -9.56 -10.33 -8.50
C THR A 325 -8.61 -11.47 -8.17
N ALA A 326 -7.50 -11.58 -8.91
CA ALA A 326 -6.46 -12.57 -8.65
C ALA A 326 -5.80 -12.37 -7.27
N SER A 327 -5.57 -11.12 -6.85
CA SER A 327 -4.98 -10.81 -5.54
C SER A 327 -5.92 -11.22 -4.40
N ILE A 328 -7.21 -10.92 -4.53
CA ILE A 328 -8.24 -11.32 -3.56
C ILE A 328 -8.35 -12.85 -3.50
N MET A 329 -8.31 -13.53 -4.65
CA MET A 329 -8.31 -14.99 -4.74
C MET A 329 -7.11 -15.60 -4.03
N TYR A 330 -5.91 -15.08 -4.29
CA TYR A 330 -4.68 -15.55 -3.67
C TYR A 330 -4.74 -15.45 -2.16
N TRP A 331 -5.15 -14.28 -1.64
CA TRP A 331 -5.32 -14.09 -0.21
C TRP A 331 -6.33 -15.07 0.39
N SER A 332 -7.48 -15.26 -0.27
CA SER A 332 -8.53 -16.17 0.20
C SER A 332 -8.09 -17.64 0.22
N LEU A 333 -7.20 -18.06 -0.68
CA LEU A 333 -6.71 -19.43 -0.74
C LEU A 333 -5.72 -19.72 0.39
N GLN A 334 -4.80 -18.79 0.67
CA GLN A 334 -3.85 -18.91 1.78
C GLN A 334 -4.54 -19.12 3.13
N HIS A 335 -5.61 -18.37 3.40
CA HIS A 335 -6.33 -18.44 4.68
C HIS A 335 -7.39 -19.56 4.72
N SER A 336 -7.67 -20.23 3.60
CA SER A 336 -8.56 -21.40 3.60
C SER A 336 -7.88 -22.65 4.16
N GLU A 337 -6.55 -22.74 4.06
CA GLU A 337 -5.77 -23.89 4.57
C GLU A 337 -5.51 -23.83 6.08
N GLU A 338 -5.46 -22.63 6.68
CA GLU A 338 -5.30 -22.48 8.14
C GLU A 338 -6.58 -22.79 8.94
N SER A 339 -7.71 -23.03 8.28
CA SER A 339 -9.00 -23.34 8.94
C SER A 339 -9.23 -24.84 9.26
N PHE A 340 -8.23 -25.70 9.07
CA PHE A 340 -8.28 -27.12 9.46
C PHE A 340 -7.38 -27.41 10.68
N THR A 341 -7.75 -26.88 11.84
CA THR A 341 -7.49 -27.59 13.11
C THR A 341 -8.75 -28.38 13.46
N PRO A 342 -8.69 -29.72 13.57
CA PRO A 342 -9.82 -30.47 14.13
C PRO A 342 -9.80 -30.25 15.64
N GLU A 343 -10.42 -29.16 16.10
CA GLU A 343 -10.78 -29.05 17.50
C GLU A 343 -11.80 -30.15 17.81
N ALA A 344 -11.33 -31.10 18.61
CA ALA A 344 -12.11 -32.17 19.19
C ALA A 344 -13.37 -31.60 19.84
N SER A 345 -14.50 -32.24 19.54
CA SER A 345 -15.78 -31.95 20.17
C SER A 345 -15.68 -32.04 21.70
N PRO A 346 -16.15 -31.04 22.47
CA PRO A 346 -16.48 -31.25 23.85
C PRO A 346 -17.91 -31.78 23.93
N VAL A 347 -18.05 -33.03 24.40
CA VAL A 347 -19.33 -33.60 24.81
C VAL A 347 -19.79 -32.87 26.08
N ALA A 348 -21.07 -32.51 26.11
CA ALA A 348 -21.69 -31.75 27.18
C ALA A 348 -21.98 -32.60 28.45
N SER A 349 -21.57 -32.04 29.58
CA SER A 349 -22.28 -31.94 30.89
C SER A 349 -22.61 -33.22 31.69
N ALA A 350 -22.08 -33.32 32.91
CA ALA A 350 -22.80 -32.97 34.15
C ALA A 350 -22.03 -33.41 35.42
N ASP A 351 -22.03 -32.53 36.42
CA ASP A 351 -21.44 -32.65 37.76
C ASP A 351 -21.96 -33.84 38.59
N GLY A 352 -21.16 -34.29 39.57
CA GLY A 352 -21.64 -35.07 40.72
C GLY A 352 -20.58 -35.92 41.42
N GLU A 353 -19.90 -35.33 42.40
CA GLU A 353 -19.16 -35.88 43.56
C GLU A 353 -19.19 -37.42 43.80
N HIS A 354 -18.00 -38.04 43.91
CA HIS A 354 -17.55 -38.69 45.15
C HIS A 354 -16.10 -39.21 45.08
N GLN A 355 -15.38 -38.98 46.17
CA GLN A 355 -14.05 -39.50 46.52
C GLN A 355 -14.00 -41.04 46.54
N THR A 356 -12.90 -41.65 46.07
CA THR A 356 -11.87 -42.31 46.91
C THR A 356 -10.97 -43.22 46.06
N GLU A 357 -9.70 -43.22 46.44
CA GLU A 357 -8.57 -44.00 45.93
C GLU A 357 -8.85 -45.51 45.94
N PHE A 358 -8.37 -46.24 44.92
CA PHE A 358 -7.74 -47.53 45.12
C PHE A 358 -6.70 -47.80 44.02
N THR A 359 -5.47 -48.02 44.47
CA THR A 359 -4.28 -48.42 43.73
C THR A 359 -4.30 -49.90 43.34
N THR A 360 -3.44 -50.25 42.38
CA THR A 360 -2.89 -51.60 42.06
C THR A 360 -3.89 -52.63 41.52
N GLU A 361 -3.67 -53.26 40.36
CA GLU A 361 -2.60 -54.24 40.12
C GLU A 361 -2.14 -54.32 38.66
N VAL A 362 -0.85 -54.65 38.54
CA VAL A 362 -0.07 -54.93 37.34
C VAL A 362 -0.30 -56.37 36.90
N SER A 363 -0.38 -56.62 35.59
CA SER A 363 0.14 -57.86 34.99
C SER A 363 0.52 -57.63 33.51
N ASN A 364 1.82 -57.51 33.31
CA ASN A 364 2.51 -57.58 32.02
C ASN A 364 2.45 -59.01 31.46
N LEU A 365 2.45 -59.13 30.13
CA LEU A 365 3.23 -60.16 29.42
C LEU A 365 3.53 -59.63 28.01
N ALA A 366 4.81 -59.30 27.79
CA ALA A 366 5.39 -58.93 26.51
C ALA A 366 5.99 -60.16 25.82
N ILE A 367 6.07 -60.02 24.51
CA ILE A 367 6.39 -61.00 23.46
C ILE A 367 7.89 -61.28 23.39
N ASP A 368 8.22 -62.54 23.10
CA ASP A 368 9.53 -63.07 22.68
C ASP A 368 10.06 -62.40 21.40
N ASP A 369 11.37 -62.15 21.31
CA ASP A 369 12.11 -62.60 20.12
C ASP A 369 13.61 -62.77 20.38
N VAL A 370 14.18 -63.77 19.70
CA VAL A 370 15.51 -64.35 19.84
C VAL A 370 16.35 -64.00 18.62
N SER A 371 17.58 -63.53 18.82
CA SER A 371 18.77 -63.70 17.95
C SER A 371 19.87 -62.77 18.49
N GLU A 372 21.17 -63.06 18.47
CA GLU A 372 21.97 -64.11 17.87
C GLU A 372 23.32 -64.13 18.62
N ASN A 373 23.90 -65.32 18.71
CA ASN A 373 25.24 -65.55 19.26
C ASN A 373 26.35 -64.98 18.35
N LYS A 374 27.48 -64.59 18.96
CA LYS A 374 28.85 -65.16 18.83
C LYS A 374 29.99 -64.09 18.87
N PRO A 375 31.26 -64.45 19.14
CA PRO A 375 31.86 -64.29 20.48
C PRO A 375 33.29 -63.67 20.45
N GLU A 376 34.01 -63.86 21.57
CA GLU A 376 35.47 -63.69 21.80
C GLU A 376 35.90 -62.22 22.07
N ASP A 377 36.70 -61.89 23.10
CA ASP A 377 37.75 -62.68 23.74
C ASP A 377 38.22 -62.06 25.08
N GLU A 378 38.88 -62.89 25.90
CA GLU A 378 39.96 -62.62 26.89
C GLU A 378 39.84 -61.48 27.93
N GLY A 379 40.20 -61.60 29.22
CA GLY A 379 40.85 -62.61 30.05
C GLY A 379 40.91 -62.04 31.49
N VAL A 380 40.50 -62.82 32.49
CA VAL A 380 41.33 -63.48 33.54
C VAL A 380 42.14 -62.55 34.47
N SER A 381 41.76 -62.63 35.76
CA SER A 381 42.54 -62.51 37.01
C SER A 381 43.40 -61.25 37.23
N SER A 382 43.36 -60.57 38.37
CA SER A 382 42.95 -60.90 39.74
C SER A 382 42.61 -59.61 40.49
#